data_AF-A0A1G2THV0-F1
#
_entry.id   AF-A0A1G2THV0-F1
#
_cell.length_a   1.000
_cell.length_b   1.000
_cell.length_c   1.000
_cell.angle_alpha   90.00
_cell.angle_beta   90.00
_cell.angle_gamma   90.00
#
_symmetry.space_group_name_H-M   'P 1'
#
loop_
_entity.id
_entity.type
_entity.pdbx_description
1 polymer ?
#
loop_
_entity_poly.entity_id
_entity_poly.type
_entity_poly.pdbx_seq_one_letter_code
_entity_poly.pdbx_strand_id
1 'polypeptide(L)'
;MPEASIIIRTYNEEKHLGNLLRALKRQTHQNFEIIVVDSGSSDRTLEIAREAGVRVIEIESRHFTFGSALNIGAREARGRYLVFASAHVLPVDDEWLANLLSPFKESRVAMVYGRQLGVTQSKFSEQVDFKRLFGASEYNSNVPLYYANNANSAVRRDLWQKRVFDEYLFGLEDIEWAREMVKRSYLVRYAPKAGVYHIHEETWSQVFNRYRREAVAAVRIDLARPPQAKLGIFWLIWYTLIDLVYSFPDYSRVRLEEILRFRYYQWKGSRIGWEQGRTIDFQKDKDKLFYPANNRAVVIKGVGKAEYEEVPLPEIKHGDVLVRVAYVGICRTDLEVYEGTLGYYKKGIASYPIVPGHEYCGTVVRIGGSPRYQERLRIGQKVIGECIVSKDEKKQRQEIGVVNYNGAYSDYVVVPGHMVHKVPDEVDLLSAALVEPLSVVMRGISRIEKRLKPKSRVGIIGAGPIGNFSAQALALEGHEVTVFDRREDRLALIKEKIFNVSTELEHLNEFDIVIEATGSKEALEKVLCDTTVGSTLLLLGFPYGDVQFNFEDVVAREKDIVGSVGAGWEDFAKAINLLPQIDTAPFKHKVIPLKDFKTAWELLREGKDFKIILQPGA
;
A
#
# COMPACT_ATOMS: atom_id res chain seq x y z
N MET A 1 -39.25 -25.26 -6.75
CA MET A 1 -38.40 -24.05 -6.60
C MET A 1 -38.04 -23.94 -5.12
N PRO A 2 -36.82 -23.52 -4.77
CA PRO A 2 -36.46 -23.33 -3.36
C PRO A 2 -37.39 -22.29 -2.71
N GLU A 3 -37.64 -22.40 -1.40
CA GLU A 3 -38.39 -21.39 -0.66
C GLU A 3 -37.54 -20.15 -0.38
N ALA A 4 -36.25 -20.35 -0.06
CA ALA A 4 -35.30 -19.28 0.17
C ALA A 4 -34.04 -19.40 -0.72
N SER A 5 -33.43 -18.26 -1.05
CA SER A 5 -32.09 -18.20 -1.63
C SER A 5 -31.18 -17.44 -0.66
N ILE A 6 -30.17 -18.13 -0.12
CA ILE A 6 -29.17 -17.54 0.76
C ILE A 6 -28.07 -16.94 -0.09
N ILE A 7 -27.92 -15.63 -0.03
CA ILE A 7 -26.97 -14.83 -0.78
C ILE A 7 -25.87 -14.39 0.17
N ILE A 8 -24.66 -14.89 -0.07
CA ILE A 8 -23.48 -14.66 0.77
C ILE A 8 -22.51 -13.79 0.00
N ARG A 9 -22.23 -12.59 0.51
CA ARG A 9 -21.20 -11.70 -0.04
C ARG A 9 -19.82 -12.07 0.52
N THR A 10 -18.82 -12.22 -0.35
CA THR A 10 -17.46 -12.67 0.03
C THR A 10 -16.35 -11.80 -0.56
N TYR A 11 -15.28 -11.60 0.22
CA TYR A 11 -14.00 -11.03 -0.20
C TYR A 11 -12.90 -11.44 0.80
N ASN A 12 -11.98 -12.32 0.41
CA ASN A 12 -10.90 -12.86 1.24
C ASN A 12 -11.38 -13.46 2.58
N GLU A 13 -12.29 -14.42 2.49
CA GLU A 13 -13.02 -15.06 3.60
C GLU A 13 -12.63 -16.54 3.79
N GLU A 14 -11.41 -16.93 3.42
CA GLU A 14 -10.91 -18.30 3.55
C GLU A 14 -11.10 -18.87 4.97
N LYS A 15 -10.91 -18.02 5.98
CA LYS A 15 -11.03 -18.41 7.40
C LYS A 15 -12.46 -18.77 7.83
N HIS A 16 -13.49 -18.17 7.21
CA HIS A 16 -14.85 -18.17 7.76
C HIS A 16 -15.88 -18.82 6.85
N LEU A 17 -15.77 -18.68 5.52
CA LEU A 17 -16.78 -19.14 4.58
C LEU A 17 -17.08 -20.64 4.74
N GLY A 18 -16.06 -21.47 4.89
CA GLY A 18 -16.23 -22.91 5.08
C GLY A 18 -16.99 -23.30 6.35
N ASN A 19 -16.94 -22.47 7.40
CA ASN A 19 -17.70 -22.69 8.64
C ASN A 19 -19.17 -22.36 8.43
N LEU A 20 -19.46 -21.22 7.80
CA LEU A 20 -20.83 -20.82 7.45
C LEU A 20 -21.50 -21.87 6.57
N LEU A 21 -20.84 -22.31 5.49
CA LEU A 21 -21.41 -23.31 4.56
C LEU A 21 -21.73 -24.64 5.27
N ARG A 22 -20.90 -25.07 6.22
CA ARG A 22 -21.18 -26.26 7.04
C ARG A 22 -22.35 -26.07 8.00
N ALA A 23 -22.47 -24.89 8.62
CA ALA A 23 -23.60 -24.57 9.50
C ALA A 23 -24.92 -24.49 8.72
N LEU A 24 -24.91 -23.94 7.50
CA LEU A 24 -26.09 -23.88 6.64
C LEU A 24 -26.61 -25.27 6.26
N LYS A 25 -25.72 -26.24 5.99
CA LYS A 25 -26.10 -27.63 5.70
C LYS A 25 -26.82 -28.31 6.86
N ARG A 26 -26.64 -27.84 8.10
CA ARG A 26 -27.25 -28.42 9.31
C ARG A 26 -28.59 -27.81 9.68
N GLN A 27 -29.03 -26.74 9.02
CA GLN A 27 -30.27 -26.05 9.37
C GLN A 27 -31.49 -26.98 9.29
N THR A 28 -32.46 -26.82 10.20
CA THR A 28 -33.69 -27.63 10.19
C THR A 28 -34.56 -27.33 8.97
N HIS A 29 -34.53 -26.08 8.50
CA HIS A 29 -35.18 -25.68 7.25
C HIS A 29 -34.25 -25.93 6.06
N GLN A 30 -34.54 -26.94 5.25
CA GLN A 30 -33.66 -27.40 4.15
C GLN A 30 -34.10 -26.94 2.74
N ASN A 31 -35.24 -26.27 2.60
CA ASN A 31 -35.78 -25.86 1.30
C ASN A 31 -35.15 -24.54 0.79
N PHE A 32 -33.84 -24.54 0.56
CA PHE A 32 -33.11 -23.36 0.11
C PHE A 32 -32.03 -23.68 -0.93
N GLU A 33 -31.52 -22.63 -1.57
CA GLU A 33 -30.27 -22.67 -2.35
C GLU A 33 -29.25 -21.67 -1.80
N ILE A 34 -27.97 -21.86 -2.09
CA ILE A 34 -26.88 -20.96 -1.68
C ILE A 34 -26.23 -20.34 -2.91
N ILE A 35 -26.07 -19.03 -2.89
CA ILE A 35 -25.40 -18.22 -3.90
C ILE A 35 -24.30 -17.41 -3.21
N VAL A 36 -23.05 -17.66 -3.59
CA VAL A 36 -21.89 -16.89 -3.17
C VAL A 36 -21.59 -15.83 -4.23
N VAL A 37 -21.50 -14.57 -3.81
CA VAL A 37 -21.11 -13.44 -4.66
C VAL A 37 -19.75 -12.95 -4.19
N ASP A 38 -18.73 -13.23 -4.99
CA ASP A 38 -17.33 -12.93 -4.67
C ASP A 38 -16.85 -11.68 -5.40
N SER A 39 -16.19 -10.78 -4.67
CA SER A 39 -15.77 -9.46 -5.17
C SER A 39 -14.29 -9.37 -5.52
N GLY A 40 -13.69 -10.49 -5.97
CA GLY A 40 -12.30 -10.57 -6.41
C GLY A 40 -11.35 -11.05 -5.32
N SER A 41 -11.71 -12.11 -4.59
CA SER A 41 -10.86 -12.74 -3.58
C SER A 41 -9.54 -13.24 -4.20
N SER A 42 -8.44 -13.08 -3.46
CA SER A 42 -7.09 -13.52 -3.83
C SER A 42 -6.60 -14.72 -3.01
N ASP A 43 -7.36 -15.13 -1.99
CA ASP A 43 -7.09 -16.29 -1.14
C ASP A 43 -7.91 -17.52 -1.60
N ARG A 44 -7.99 -18.58 -0.77
CA ARG A 44 -8.72 -19.82 -1.13
C ARG A 44 -10.25 -19.72 -0.99
N THR A 45 -10.83 -18.53 -0.83
CA THR A 45 -12.30 -18.34 -0.70
C THR A 45 -13.08 -18.99 -1.85
N LEU A 46 -12.65 -18.76 -3.10
CA LEU A 46 -13.33 -19.29 -4.28
C LEU A 46 -13.19 -20.82 -4.39
N GLU A 47 -12.04 -21.37 -4.00
CA GLU A 47 -11.80 -22.81 -3.93
C GLU A 47 -12.79 -23.45 -2.96
N ILE A 48 -12.88 -22.94 -1.73
CA ILE A 48 -13.79 -23.42 -0.68
C ILE A 48 -15.25 -23.39 -1.15
N ALA A 49 -15.69 -22.31 -1.81
CA ALA A 49 -17.04 -22.19 -2.33
C ALA A 49 -17.34 -23.24 -3.41
N ARG A 50 -16.40 -23.47 -4.33
CA ARG A 50 -16.54 -24.46 -5.40
C ARG A 50 -16.54 -25.89 -4.85
N GLU A 51 -15.65 -26.21 -3.91
CA GLU A 51 -15.62 -27.51 -3.21
C GLU A 51 -16.91 -27.81 -2.45
N ALA A 52 -17.55 -26.78 -1.89
CA ALA A 52 -18.82 -26.93 -1.20
C ALA A 52 -20.00 -27.21 -2.15
N GLY A 53 -19.81 -27.07 -3.47
CA GLY A 53 -20.82 -27.30 -4.50
C GLY A 53 -21.89 -26.20 -4.58
N VAL A 54 -21.60 -24.99 -4.07
CA VAL A 54 -22.55 -23.86 -4.11
C VAL A 54 -22.38 -23.04 -5.38
N ARG A 55 -23.42 -22.28 -5.76
CA ARG A 55 -23.36 -21.41 -6.93
C ARG A 55 -22.45 -20.21 -6.63
N VAL A 56 -21.42 -19.99 -7.44
CA VAL A 56 -20.49 -18.87 -7.29
C VAL A 56 -20.68 -17.87 -8.43
N ILE A 57 -20.77 -16.58 -8.09
CA ILE A 57 -20.80 -15.46 -9.03
C ILE A 57 -19.61 -14.56 -8.70
N GLU A 58 -18.72 -14.39 -9.65
CA GLU A 58 -17.54 -13.54 -9.50
C GLU A 58 -17.81 -12.17 -10.12
N ILE A 59 -17.50 -11.11 -9.37
CA ILE A 59 -17.58 -9.72 -9.83
C ILE A 59 -16.23 -9.06 -9.64
N GLU A 60 -15.84 -8.18 -10.57
CA GLU A 60 -14.60 -7.43 -10.38
C GLU A 60 -14.74 -6.46 -9.21
N SER A 61 -13.66 -6.32 -8.41
CA SER A 61 -13.63 -5.43 -7.24
C SER A 61 -14.05 -3.99 -7.58
N ARG A 62 -13.65 -3.46 -8.74
CA ARG A 62 -14.07 -2.13 -9.22
C ARG A 62 -15.58 -1.97 -9.37
N HIS A 63 -16.35 -3.05 -9.51
CA HIS A 63 -17.80 -3.03 -9.65
C HIS A 63 -18.53 -3.19 -8.30
N PHE A 64 -17.84 -3.56 -7.23
CA PHE A 64 -18.45 -3.81 -5.92
C PHE A 64 -18.99 -2.57 -5.22
N THR A 65 -20.15 -2.77 -4.60
CA THR A 65 -20.77 -2.02 -3.49
C THR A 65 -21.59 -3.05 -2.70
N PHE A 66 -21.98 -2.77 -1.45
CA PHE A 66 -22.85 -3.71 -0.71
C PHE A 66 -24.15 -3.97 -1.46
N GLY A 67 -24.83 -2.91 -1.92
CA GLY A 67 -26.06 -3.01 -2.69
C GLY A 67 -25.89 -3.80 -3.99
N SER A 68 -24.85 -3.52 -4.79
CA SER A 68 -24.65 -4.19 -6.09
C SER A 68 -24.35 -5.68 -5.93
N ALA A 69 -23.49 -6.07 -4.98
CA ALA A 69 -23.19 -7.49 -4.73
C ALA A 69 -24.44 -8.27 -4.31
N LEU A 70 -25.23 -7.71 -3.39
CA LEU A 70 -26.49 -8.32 -2.94
C LEU A 70 -27.51 -8.40 -4.08
N ASN A 71 -27.63 -7.34 -4.89
CA ASN A 71 -28.54 -7.32 -6.03
C ASN A 71 -28.15 -8.34 -7.11
N ILE A 72 -26.85 -8.52 -7.39
CA ILE A 72 -26.37 -9.52 -8.35
C ILE A 72 -26.77 -10.93 -7.89
N GLY A 73 -26.53 -11.26 -6.61
CA GLY A 73 -26.99 -12.54 -6.06
C GLY A 73 -28.51 -12.69 -6.10
N ALA A 74 -29.25 -11.63 -5.81
CA ALA A 74 -30.72 -11.62 -5.82
C ALA A 74 -31.34 -11.74 -7.22
N ARG A 75 -30.67 -11.24 -8.27
CA ARG A 75 -31.10 -11.45 -9.67
C ARG A 75 -31.04 -12.93 -10.05
N GLU A 76 -30.01 -13.63 -9.56
CA GLU A 76 -29.77 -15.04 -9.83
C GLU A 76 -30.53 -16.01 -8.91
N ALA A 77 -31.14 -15.49 -7.84
CA ALA A 77 -31.93 -16.24 -6.88
C ALA A 77 -33.27 -16.71 -7.44
N ARG A 78 -33.70 -17.92 -7.05
CA ARG A 78 -34.99 -18.53 -7.41
C ARG A 78 -35.97 -18.59 -6.25
N GLY A 79 -35.49 -18.42 -5.02
CA GLY A 79 -36.27 -18.45 -3.78
C GLY A 79 -37.36 -17.39 -3.72
N ARG A 80 -38.43 -17.67 -2.98
CA ARG A 80 -39.47 -16.68 -2.66
C ARG A 80 -38.92 -15.61 -1.70
N TYR A 81 -38.06 -16.03 -0.78
CA TYR A 81 -37.37 -15.17 0.17
C TYR A 81 -35.90 -15.07 -0.20
N LEU A 82 -35.36 -13.86 -0.19
CA LEU A 82 -33.94 -13.61 -0.37
C LEU A 82 -33.32 -13.43 1.02
N VAL A 83 -32.41 -14.29 1.40
CA VAL A 83 -31.74 -14.27 2.71
C VAL A 83 -30.33 -13.75 2.49
N PHE A 84 -29.91 -12.74 3.25
CA PHE A 84 -28.59 -12.12 3.13
C PHE A 84 -27.75 -12.42 4.37
N ALA A 85 -26.51 -12.85 4.13
CA ALA A 85 -25.53 -13.11 5.18
C ALA A 85 -24.13 -12.62 4.76
N SER A 86 -23.34 -12.10 5.70
CA SER A 86 -21.89 -11.92 5.46
C SER A 86 -21.19 -13.27 5.55
N ALA A 87 -20.06 -13.46 4.85
CA ALA A 87 -19.30 -14.71 4.91
C ALA A 87 -18.74 -15.05 6.31
N HIS A 88 -18.45 -14.01 7.11
CA HIS A 88 -17.92 -14.10 8.46
C HIS A 88 -19.01 -14.10 9.55
N VAL A 89 -20.23 -14.55 9.21
CA VAL A 89 -21.24 -14.89 10.23
C VAL A 89 -21.33 -16.39 10.44
N LEU A 90 -21.74 -16.78 11.65
CA LEU A 90 -22.03 -18.18 11.99
C LEU A 90 -23.38 -18.27 12.72
N PRO A 91 -24.37 -18.99 12.18
CA PRO A 91 -25.60 -19.28 12.91
C PRO A 91 -25.34 -19.83 14.31
N VAL A 92 -26.08 -19.33 15.31
CA VAL A 92 -25.91 -19.77 16.70
C VAL A 92 -26.45 -21.17 16.95
N ASP A 93 -27.40 -21.61 16.12
CA ASP A 93 -28.07 -22.90 16.19
C ASP A 93 -28.55 -23.36 14.80
N ASP A 94 -29.14 -24.56 14.77
CA ASP A 94 -29.67 -25.18 13.56
C ASP A 94 -31.08 -24.64 13.18
N GLU A 95 -31.66 -23.72 13.95
CA GLU A 95 -33.00 -23.14 13.71
C GLU A 95 -32.96 -21.72 13.13
N TRP A 96 -31.77 -21.16 12.90
CA TRP A 96 -31.56 -19.79 12.42
C TRP A 96 -32.42 -19.44 11.20
N LEU A 97 -32.39 -20.26 10.15
CA LEU A 97 -33.14 -19.98 8.92
C LEU A 97 -34.65 -20.04 9.15
N ALA A 98 -35.13 -21.04 9.90
CA ALA A 98 -36.54 -21.18 10.23
C ALA A 98 -37.05 -19.96 11.03
N ASN A 99 -36.27 -19.52 12.01
CA ASN A 99 -36.57 -18.34 12.83
C ASN A 99 -36.59 -17.06 11.98
N LEU A 100 -35.65 -16.91 11.04
CA LEU A 100 -35.56 -15.73 10.16
C LEU A 100 -36.73 -15.65 9.18
N LEU A 101 -37.21 -16.79 8.67
CA LEU A 101 -38.32 -16.84 7.72
C LEU A 101 -39.71 -16.80 8.38
N SER A 102 -39.81 -17.23 9.64
CA SER A 102 -41.10 -17.35 10.36
C SER A 102 -41.98 -16.08 10.35
N PRO A 103 -41.45 -14.83 10.43
CA PRO A 103 -42.29 -13.63 10.44
C PRO A 103 -42.97 -13.34 9.10
N PHE A 104 -42.50 -13.91 7.99
CA PHE A 104 -43.13 -13.72 6.67
C PHE A 104 -44.48 -14.42 6.51
N LYS A 105 -44.96 -15.14 7.54
CA LYS A 105 -46.36 -15.57 7.64
C LYS A 105 -47.31 -14.36 7.61
N GLU A 106 -46.88 -13.20 8.13
CA GLU A 106 -47.60 -11.95 7.94
C GLU A 106 -47.26 -11.34 6.56
N SER A 107 -48.27 -11.21 5.69
CA SER A 107 -48.09 -10.75 4.30
C SER A 107 -47.53 -9.33 4.15
N ARG A 108 -47.67 -8.51 5.20
CA ARG A 108 -47.15 -7.14 5.26
C ARG A 108 -45.66 -7.07 5.64
N VAL A 109 -45.04 -8.16 6.09
CA VAL A 109 -43.61 -8.15 6.45
C VAL A 109 -42.77 -8.13 5.17
N ALA A 110 -42.06 -7.04 4.95
CA ALA A 110 -41.16 -6.89 3.80
C ALA A 110 -39.75 -7.37 4.09
N MET A 111 -39.28 -7.15 5.32
CA MET A 111 -37.92 -7.49 5.75
C MET A 111 -37.93 -8.04 7.18
N VAL A 112 -37.06 -9.01 7.42
CA VAL A 112 -36.70 -9.51 8.74
C VAL A 112 -35.20 -9.35 8.90
N TYR A 113 -34.73 -8.88 10.05
CA TYR A 113 -33.31 -8.94 10.40
C TYR A 113 -33.12 -9.67 11.73
N GLY A 114 -32.05 -10.44 11.83
CA GLY A 114 -31.78 -11.29 12.97
C GLY A 114 -30.81 -10.68 13.97
N ARG A 115 -30.62 -11.39 15.09
CA ARG A 115 -29.71 -11.00 16.17
C ARG A 115 -28.25 -11.18 15.75
N GLN A 116 -27.39 -10.28 16.22
CA GLN A 116 -25.95 -10.35 16.01
C GLN A 116 -25.23 -10.37 17.36
N LEU A 117 -24.28 -11.30 17.51
CA LEU A 117 -23.48 -11.49 18.71
C LEU A 117 -22.01 -11.33 18.36
N GLY A 118 -21.27 -10.54 19.14
CA GLY A 118 -19.81 -10.50 19.02
C GLY A 118 -19.17 -11.77 19.55
N VAL A 119 -17.97 -12.06 19.06
CA VAL A 119 -17.12 -13.16 19.55
C VAL A 119 -15.99 -12.62 20.43
N THR A 120 -15.24 -13.48 21.10
CA THR A 120 -14.13 -13.07 21.98
C THR A 120 -13.02 -12.33 21.23
N GLN A 121 -12.87 -12.59 19.93
CA GLN A 121 -11.96 -11.88 19.04
C GLN A 121 -12.44 -10.46 18.67
N SER A 122 -13.75 -10.21 18.73
CA SER A 122 -14.33 -8.89 18.43
C SER A 122 -13.94 -7.89 19.52
N LYS A 123 -13.79 -6.62 19.11
CA LYS A 123 -13.41 -5.56 20.04
C LYS A 123 -14.49 -5.35 21.11
N PHE A 124 -14.08 -5.11 22.35
CA PHE A 124 -15.03 -5.08 23.49
C PHE A 124 -16.19 -4.09 23.27
N SER A 125 -15.88 -2.85 22.90
CA SER A 125 -16.87 -1.80 22.65
C SER A 125 -17.87 -2.16 21.55
N GLU A 126 -17.44 -2.96 20.56
CA GLU A 126 -18.33 -3.48 19.54
C GLU A 126 -19.30 -4.53 20.09
N GLN A 127 -18.85 -5.40 20.98
CA GLN A 127 -19.73 -6.36 21.66
C GLN A 127 -20.80 -5.65 22.49
N VAL A 128 -20.45 -4.52 23.11
CA VAL A 128 -21.42 -3.66 23.82
C VAL A 128 -22.41 -3.03 22.83
N ASP A 129 -21.95 -2.54 21.68
CA ASP A 129 -22.83 -2.01 20.63
C ASP A 129 -23.77 -3.09 20.08
N PHE A 130 -23.31 -4.33 19.88
CA PHE A 130 -24.15 -5.46 19.49
C PHE A 130 -25.23 -5.76 20.53
N LYS A 131 -24.89 -5.77 21.84
CA LYS A 131 -25.88 -5.97 22.90
C LYS A 131 -26.97 -4.88 22.91
N ARG A 132 -26.58 -3.63 22.60
CA ARG A 132 -27.50 -2.49 22.54
C ARG A 132 -28.44 -2.54 21.32
N LEU A 133 -27.88 -2.87 20.14
CA LEU A 133 -28.61 -2.82 18.87
C LEU A 133 -29.39 -4.12 18.60
N PHE A 134 -28.86 -5.27 19.02
CA PHE A 134 -29.37 -6.62 18.77
C PHE A 134 -29.63 -7.37 20.09
N GLY A 135 -30.48 -6.79 20.94
CA GLY A 135 -30.89 -7.37 22.22
C GLY A 135 -31.66 -8.70 22.06
N ALA A 136 -31.84 -9.43 23.17
CA ALA A 136 -32.55 -10.72 23.16
C ALA A 136 -34.08 -10.61 23.08
N SER A 137 -34.63 -9.39 23.24
CA SER A 137 -36.07 -9.13 23.20
C SER A 137 -36.53 -8.72 21.80
N GLU A 138 -37.73 -9.14 21.40
CA GLU A 138 -38.40 -8.69 20.17
C GLU A 138 -38.74 -7.20 20.23
N TYR A 139 -38.97 -6.67 21.43
CA TYR A 139 -39.18 -5.26 21.67
C TYR A 139 -37.83 -4.58 21.93
N ASN A 140 -37.24 -4.00 20.89
CA ASN A 140 -36.12 -3.09 21.02
C ASN A 140 -36.58 -1.66 20.69
N SER A 141 -36.99 -0.89 21.72
CA SER A 141 -37.39 0.51 21.57
C SER A 141 -36.24 1.46 21.22
N ASN A 142 -34.99 0.97 21.21
CA ASN A 142 -33.80 1.79 21.01
C ASN A 142 -33.41 1.96 19.53
N VAL A 143 -34.14 1.34 18.60
CA VAL A 143 -33.87 1.44 17.17
C VAL A 143 -35.11 1.89 16.40
N PRO A 144 -34.96 2.67 15.30
CA PRO A 144 -36.09 3.05 14.46
C PRO A 144 -36.81 1.84 13.87
N LEU A 145 -38.11 2.00 13.54
CA LEU A 145 -38.92 0.94 12.91
C LEU A 145 -38.40 0.44 11.55
N TYR A 146 -37.50 1.20 10.93
CA TYR A 146 -36.86 0.85 9.66
C TYR A 146 -35.42 0.34 9.84
N TYR A 147 -34.96 0.13 11.06
CA TYR A 147 -33.62 -0.41 11.30
C TYR A 147 -33.53 -1.84 10.78
N ALA A 148 -32.42 -2.17 10.13
CA ALA A 148 -32.13 -3.50 9.62
C ALA A 148 -30.61 -3.64 9.42
N ASN A 149 -30.13 -4.87 9.21
CA ASN A 149 -28.73 -5.11 8.88
C ASN A 149 -28.55 -6.35 7.98
N ASN A 150 -27.98 -6.18 6.79
CA ASN A 150 -27.81 -7.25 5.79
C ASN A 150 -26.70 -8.27 6.12
N ALA A 151 -25.99 -8.15 7.24
CA ALA A 151 -25.15 -9.25 7.72
C ALA A 151 -25.98 -10.46 8.18
N ASN A 152 -27.26 -10.24 8.53
CA ASN A 152 -28.20 -11.28 8.94
C ASN A 152 -29.64 -10.80 8.70
N SER A 153 -30.15 -10.95 7.47
CA SER A 153 -31.49 -10.49 7.11
C SER A 153 -32.17 -11.36 6.05
N ALA A 154 -33.45 -11.15 5.85
CA ALA A 154 -34.22 -11.71 4.76
C ALA A 154 -35.24 -10.69 4.24
N VAL A 155 -35.57 -10.75 2.95
CA VAL A 155 -36.60 -9.92 2.31
C VAL A 155 -37.49 -10.73 1.38
N ARG A 156 -38.70 -10.24 1.09
CA ARG A 156 -39.55 -10.84 0.05
C ARG A 156 -39.04 -10.48 -1.35
N ARG A 157 -38.82 -11.49 -2.20
CA ARG A 157 -38.27 -11.31 -3.55
C ARG A 157 -39.16 -10.44 -4.43
N ASP A 158 -40.47 -10.59 -4.34
CA ASP A 158 -41.45 -9.81 -5.12
C ASP A 158 -41.43 -8.30 -4.77
N LEU A 159 -41.04 -7.95 -3.55
CA LEU A 159 -40.85 -6.55 -3.15
C LEU A 159 -39.48 -6.03 -3.58
N TRP A 160 -38.42 -6.83 -3.45
CA TRP A 160 -37.09 -6.49 -3.95
C TRP A 160 -37.08 -6.30 -5.48
N GLN A 161 -37.86 -7.08 -6.24
CA GLN A 161 -38.00 -6.90 -7.70
C GLN A 161 -38.64 -5.55 -8.08
N LYS A 162 -39.49 -4.98 -7.22
CA LYS A 162 -40.10 -3.66 -7.44
C LYS A 162 -39.15 -2.52 -7.11
N ARG A 163 -38.19 -2.76 -6.22
CA ARG A 163 -37.14 -1.82 -5.84
C ARG A 163 -35.96 -2.62 -5.33
N VAL A 164 -34.87 -2.61 -6.06
CA VAL A 164 -33.61 -3.24 -5.63
C VAL A 164 -32.92 -2.37 -4.57
N PHE A 165 -31.89 -2.89 -3.90
CA PHE A 165 -31.06 -2.06 -3.01
C PHE A 165 -30.36 -0.95 -3.80
N ASP A 166 -30.20 0.23 -3.19
CA ASP A 166 -29.45 1.31 -3.82
C ASP A 166 -27.97 0.93 -3.97
N GLU A 167 -27.53 0.79 -5.22
CA GLU A 167 -26.17 0.39 -5.56
C GLU A 167 -25.17 1.55 -5.39
N TYR A 168 -25.63 2.79 -5.19
CA TYR A 168 -24.81 4.02 -5.11
C TYR A 168 -24.56 4.51 -3.66
N LEU A 169 -24.61 3.59 -2.70
CA LEU A 169 -24.30 3.84 -1.29
C LEU A 169 -23.02 3.15 -0.85
N PHE A 170 -22.31 3.76 0.11
CA PHE A 170 -21.09 3.21 0.72
C PHE A 170 -21.36 2.22 1.87
N GLY A 171 -22.64 1.97 2.15
CA GLY A 171 -23.21 1.15 3.22
C GLY A 171 -24.65 1.59 3.50
N LEU A 172 -25.33 0.94 4.45
CA LEU A 172 -26.71 1.26 4.86
C LEU A 172 -27.77 1.05 3.76
N GLU A 173 -27.48 0.22 2.76
CA GLU A 173 -28.43 -0.14 1.71
C GLU A 173 -29.65 -0.88 2.26
N ASP A 174 -29.47 -1.64 3.35
CA ASP A 174 -30.53 -2.28 4.13
C ASP A 174 -31.50 -1.24 4.70
N ILE A 175 -30.98 -0.25 5.43
CA ILE A 175 -31.76 0.78 6.12
C ILE A 175 -32.46 1.69 5.11
N GLU A 176 -31.79 2.03 3.99
CA GLU A 176 -32.43 2.78 2.91
C GLU A 176 -33.66 2.04 2.39
N TRP A 177 -33.49 0.75 2.06
CA TRP A 177 -34.54 -0.08 1.49
C TRP A 177 -35.68 -0.33 2.48
N ALA A 178 -35.34 -0.67 3.73
CA ALA A 178 -36.27 -0.87 4.84
C ALA A 178 -37.12 0.38 5.09
N ARG A 179 -36.51 1.57 5.05
CA ARG A 179 -37.21 2.85 5.21
C ARG A 179 -38.22 3.08 4.09
N GLU A 180 -37.88 2.76 2.85
CA GLU A 180 -38.80 2.87 1.72
C GLU A 180 -39.97 1.88 1.84
N MET A 181 -39.72 0.65 2.33
CA MET A 181 -40.80 -0.30 2.59
C MET A 181 -41.76 0.18 3.69
N VAL A 182 -41.23 0.75 4.77
CA VAL A 182 -42.06 1.33 5.85
C VAL A 182 -42.91 2.49 5.33
N LYS A 183 -42.37 3.35 4.45
CA LYS A 183 -43.16 4.42 3.79
C LYS A 183 -44.33 3.87 2.96
N ARG A 184 -44.17 2.66 2.42
CA ARG A 184 -45.20 1.93 1.66
C ARG A 184 -46.10 1.07 2.55
N SER A 185 -46.09 1.31 3.87
CA SER A 185 -46.89 0.61 4.89
C SER A 185 -46.59 -0.89 5.04
N TYR A 186 -45.41 -1.34 4.59
CA TYR A 186 -44.89 -2.66 4.94
C TYR A 186 -44.17 -2.61 6.28
N LEU A 187 -43.92 -3.80 6.83
CA LEU A 187 -43.32 -3.99 8.15
C LEU A 187 -41.90 -4.52 8.02
N VAL A 188 -41.02 -3.99 8.86
CA VAL A 188 -39.68 -4.53 9.12
C VAL A 188 -39.73 -5.17 10.51
N ARG A 189 -39.23 -6.39 10.64
CA ARG A 189 -39.31 -7.17 11.89
C ARG A 189 -37.92 -7.57 12.36
N TYR A 190 -37.72 -7.47 13.67
CA TYR A 190 -36.54 -8.01 14.34
C TYR A 190 -36.83 -9.43 14.82
N ALA A 191 -35.97 -10.39 14.49
CA ALA A 191 -36.07 -11.79 14.90
C ALA A 191 -34.92 -12.14 15.88
N PRO A 192 -35.08 -11.96 17.20
CA PRO A 192 -34.00 -12.15 18.16
C PRO A 192 -33.52 -13.61 18.28
N LYS A 193 -34.37 -14.57 17.90
CA LYS A 193 -34.04 -16.01 17.85
C LYS A 193 -33.26 -16.40 16.59
N ALA A 194 -33.29 -15.59 15.54
CA ALA A 194 -32.47 -15.78 14.35
C ALA A 194 -31.07 -15.21 14.59
N GLY A 195 -30.31 -15.81 15.51
CA GLY A 195 -29.00 -15.31 15.95
C GLY A 195 -27.85 -15.76 15.06
N VAL A 196 -26.88 -14.87 14.86
CA VAL A 196 -25.56 -15.21 14.33
C VAL A 196 -24.44 -14.64 15.21
N TYR A 197 -23.32 -15.34 15.30
CA TYR A 197 -22.05 -14.74 15.68
C TYR A 197 -21.51 -13.93 14.50
N HIS A 198 -21.24 -12.65 14.69
CA HIS A 198 -20.70 -11.75 13.68
C HIS A 198 -19.23 -11.47 13.99
N ILE A 199 -18.33 -12.04 13.18
CA ILE A 199 -16.90 -12.11 13.48
C ILE A 199 -16.20 -10.91 12.83
N HIS A 200 -15.59 -10.05 13.65
CA HIS A 200 -14.79 -8.90 13.19
C HIS A 200 -13.40 -8.93 13.82
N GLU A 201 -12.38 -9.13 12.98
CA GLU A 201 -10.96 -9.02 13.35
C GLU A 201 -10.34 -7.75 12.75
N GLU A 202 -11.04 -6.61 12.88
CA GLU A 202 -10.65 -5.37 12.21
C GLU A 202 -9.40 -4.72 12.84
N THR A 203 -8.49 -4.22 12.01
CA THR A 203 -7.46 -3.26 12.42
C THR A 203 -8.10 -1.90 12.77
N TRP A 204 -7.36 -1.01 13.43
CA TRP A 204 -7.89 0.31 13.78
C TRP A 204 -8.23 1.18 12.56
N SER A 205 -7.50 1.03 11.46
CA SER A 205 -7.78 1.71 10.19
C SER A 205 -9.05 1.16 9.53
N GLN A 206 -9.31 -0.14 9.64
CA GLN A 206 -10.55 -0.76 9.17
C GLN A 206 -11.77 -0.27 9.97
N VAL A 207 -11.67 -0.23 11.31
CA VAL A 207 -12.71 0.34 12.19
C VAL A 207 -13.02 1.78 11.76
N PHE A 208 -11.98 2.61 11.61
CA PHE A 208 -12.14 3.99 11.15
C PHE A 208 -12.88 4.09 9.81
N ASN A 209 -12.47 3.30 8.81
CA ASN A 209 -13.04 3.34 7.47
C ASN A 209 -14.48 2.83 7.42
N ARG A 210 -14.84 1.79 8.20
CA ARG A 210 -16.21 1.29 8.34
C ARG A 210 -17.16 2.40 8.79
N TYR A 211 -16.86 3.02 9.93
CA TYR A 211 -17.69 4.09 10.48
C TYR A 211 -17.70 5.35 9.60
N ARG A 212 -16.59 5.65 8.91
CA ARG A 212 -16.54 6.73 7.92
C ARG A 212 -17.50 6.47 6.75
N ARG A 213 -17.49 5.26 6.18
CA ARG A 213 -18.38 4.89 5.07
C ARG A 213 -19.86 4.92 5.46
N GLU A 214 -20.20 4.34 6.61
CA GLU A 214 -21.57 4.35 7.12
C GLU A 214 -22.06 5.78 7.36
N ALA A 215 -21.21 6.65 7.93
CA ALA A 215 -21.54 8.06 8.13
C ALA A 215 -21.73 8.84 6.82
N VAL A 216 -20.90 8.60 5.80
CA VAL A 216 -21.11 9.16 4.46
C VAL A 216 -22.47 8.73 3.90
N ALA A 217 -22.78 7.43 3.98
CA ALA A 217 -24.05 6.90 3.50
C ALA A 217 -25.24 7.51 4.27
N ALA A 218 -25.14 7.60 5.60
CA ALA A 218 -26.19 8.16 6.46
C ALA A 218 -26.53 9.62 6.08
N VAL A 219 -25.54 10.42 5.68
CA VAL A 219 -25.79 11.79 5.18
C VAL A 219 -26.51 11.77 3.84
N ARG A 220 -26.11 10.88 2.92
CA ARG A 220 -26.72 10.78 1.58
C ARG A 220 -28.17 10.35 1.62
N ILE A 221 -28.54 9.50 2.58
CA ILE A 221 -29.92 9.08 2.78
C ILE A 221 -30.66 9.94 3.80
N ASP A 222 -30.16 11.12 4.18
CA ASP A 222 -30.80 12.07 5.12
C ASP A 222 -31.07 11.54 6.54
N LEU A 223 -30.33 10.53 7.00
CA LEU A 223 -30.37 10.06 8.39
C LEU A 223 -29.47 10.89 9.32
N ALA A 224 -28.40 11.45 8.78
CA ALA A 224 -27.45 12.28 9.50
C ALA A 224 -27.23 13.62 8.81
N ARG A 225 -26.86 14.66 9.56
CA ARG A 225 -26.56 15.99 9.02
C ARG A 225 -25.22 16.50 9.55
N PRO A 226 -24.43 17.25 8.75
CA PRO A 226 -23.10 17.74 9.17
C PRO A 226 -23.04 18.47 10.53
N PRO A 227 -24.05 19.25 10.98
CA PRO A 227 -24.05 19.84 12.32
C PRO A 227 -23.94 18.82 13.47
N GLN A 228 -24.36 17.56 13.26
CA GLN A 228 -24.20 16.47 14.23
C GLN A 228 -22.73 16.12 14.50
N ALA A 229 -21.81 16.43 13.57
CA ALA A 229 -20.37 16.22 13.76
C ALA A 229 -19.80 17.02 14.95
N LYS A 230 -20.39 18.19 15.27
CA LYS A 230 -20.00 19.00 16.43
C LYS A 230 -20.50 18.41 17.75
N LEU A 231 -21.65 17.75 17.74
CA LEU A 231 -22.23 17.05 18.90
C LEU A 231 -21.63 15.64 19.09
N GLY A 232 -20.94 15.10 18.08
CA GLY A 232 -20.35 13.77 18.08
C GLY A 232 -19.37 13.51 19.24
N ILE A 233 -18.69 14.55 19.75
CA ILE A 233 -17.76 14.41 20.87
C ILE A 233 -18.47 14.02 22.18
N PHE A 234 -19.73 14.44 22.37
CA PHE A 234 -20.52 14.02 23.54
C PHE A 234 -20.83 12.54 23.47
N TRP A 235 -21.17 12.02 22.30
CA TRP A 235 -21.42 10.59 22.08
C TRP A 235 -20.15 9.75 22.32
N LEU A 236 -18.98 10.25 21.90
CA LEU A 236 -17.70 9.62 22.24
C LEU A 236 -17.54 9.43 23.74
N ILE A 237 -17.72 10.50 24.52
CA ILE A 237 -17.58 10.48 25.98
C ILE A 237 -18.63 9.55 26.60
N TRP A 238 -19.89 9.70 26.21
CA TRP A 238 -21.01 8.93 26.76
C TRP A 238 -20.86 7.42 26.53
N TYR A 239 -20.55 7.00 25.30
CA TYR A 239 -20.36 5.57 25.00
C TYR A 239 -19.07 5.00 25.60
N THR A 240 -18.03 5.82 25.76
CA THR A 240 -16.84 5.43 26.51
C THR A 240 -17.19 5.13 27.97
N LEU A 241 -17.98 6.00 28.63
CA LEU A 241 -18.43 5.77 30.00
C LEU A 241 -19.29 4.51 30.13
N ILE A 242 -20.22 4.29 29.19
CA ILE A 242 -21.03 3.07 29.15
C ILE A 242 -20.13 1.83 29.06
N ASP A 243 -19.18 1.81 28.12
CA ASP A 243 -18.27 0.67 27.96
C ASP A 243 -17.44 0.41 29.23
N LEU A 244 -16.97 1.46 29.88
CA LEU A 244 -16.24 1.34 31.14
C LEU A 244 -17.10 0.70 32.24
N VAL A 245 -18.38 1.08 32.35
CA VAL A 245 -19.32 0.44 33.28
C VAL A 245 -19.54 -1.02 32.91
N TYR A 246 -19.77 -1.34 31.64
CA TYR A 246 -19.95 -2.72 31.18
C TYR A 246 -18.69 -3.58 31.28
N SER A 247 -17.51 -2.96 31.41
CA SER A 247 -16.24 -3.68 31.58
C SER A 247 -16.00 -4.19 33.01
N PHE A 248 -16.84 -3.81 33.98
CA PHE A 248 -16.73 -4.27 35.35
C PHE A 248 -17.36 -5.68 35.54
N PRO A 249 -16.74 -6.61 36.29
CA PRO A 249 -15.49 -6.46 37.06
C PRO A 249 -14.19 -6.72 36.27
N ASP A 250 -14.28 -7.17 35.02
CA ASP A 250 -13.16 -7.63 34.17
C ASP A 250 -12.31 -6.47 33.58
N TYR A 251 -11.91 -5.53 34.43
CA TYR A 251 -11.10 -4.37 34.05
C TYR A 251 -9.61 -4.74 33.89
N SER A 252 -8.97 -4.21 32.83
CA SER A 252 -7.52 -4.27 32.64
C SER A 252 -7.01 -3.04 31.88
N ARG A 253 -5.70 -2.75 31.97
CA ARG A 253 -5.07 -1.67 31.18
C ARG A 253 -5.25 -1.87 29.67
N VAL A 254 -5.14 -3.12 29.21
CA VAL A 254 -5.36 -3.49 27.80
C VAL A 254 -6.80 -3.20 27.38
N ARG A 255 -7.78 -3.56 28.22
CA ARG A 255 -9.20 -3.28 27.95
C ARG A 255 -9.48 -1.78 27.89
N LEU A 256 -8.93 -1.00 28.82
CA LEU A 256 -9.09 0.45 28.83
C LEU A 256 -8.54 1.09 27.54
N GLU A 257 -7.32 0.71 27.13
CA GLU A 257 -6.69 1.22 25.91
C GLU A 257 -7.53 0.88 24.66
N GLU A 258 -8.04 -0.35 24.60
CA GLU A 258 -8.88 -0.80 23.50
C GLU A 258 -10.21 -0.04 23.41
N ILE A 259 -10.90 0.17 24.54
CA ILE A 259 -12.15 0.96 24.61
C ILE A 259 -11.89 2.38 24.10
N LEU A 260 -10.86 3.04 24.62
CA LEU A 260 -10.51 4.41 24.23
C LEU A 260 -10.17 4.49 22.75
N ARG A 261 -9.38 3.55 22.22
CA ARG A 261 -9.03 3.49 20.79
C ARG A 261 -10.25 3.23 19.92
N PHE A 262 -11.07 2.23 20.26
CA PHE A 262 -12.25 1.89 19.47
C PHE A 262 -13.19 3.08 19.36
N ARG A 263 -13.55 3.68 20.50
CA ARG A 263 -14.45 4.83 20.55
C ARG A 263 -13.85 6.04 19.83
N TYR A 264 -12.54 6.29 19.97
CA TYR A 264 -11.85 7.33 19.19
C TYR A 264 -11.93 7.09 17.68
N TYR A 265 -11.61 5.89 17.18
CA TYR A 265 -11.65 5.59 15.74
C TYR A 265 -13.07 5.56 15.18
N GLN A 266 -14.06 5.06 15.95
CA GLN A 266 -15.48 5.13 15.63
C GLN A 266 -15.95 6.58 15.49
N TRP A 267 -15.64 7.42 16.48
CA TRP A 267 -15.98 8.84 16.46
C TRP A 267 -15.28 9.57 15.31
N LYS A 268 -13.97 9.39 15.16
CA LYS A 268 -13.16 10.03 14.12
C LYS A 268 -13.68 9.66 12.73
N GLY A 269 -13.94 8.37 12.50
CA GLY A 269 -14.52 7.85 11.26
C GLY A 269 -15.87 8.50 10.98
N SER A 270 -16.80 8.41 11.93
CA SER A 270 -18.16 8.96 11.79
C SER A 270 -18.15 10.46 11.52
N ARG A 271 -17.35 11.22 12.28
CA ARG A 271 -17.24 12.67 12.16
C ARG A 271 -16.75 13.08 10.77
N ILE A 272 -15.64 12.47 10.31
CA ILE A 272 -15.09 12.74 8.98
C ILE A 272 -16.09 12.33 7.89
N GLY A 273 -16.77 11.20 8.06
CA GLY A 273 -17.80 10.74 7.11
C GLY A 273 -18.99 11.70 7.00
N TRP A 274 -19.48 12.24 8.13
CA TRP A 274 -20.57 13.22 8.11
C TRP A 274 -20.17 14.54 7.47
N GLU A 275 -18.93 15.00 7.68
CA GLU A 275 -18.38 16.19 7.04
C GLU A 275 -18.25 16.00 5.51
N GLN A 276 -17.81 14.82 5.07
CA GLN A 276 -17.60 14.48 3.65
C GLN A 276 -18.88 14.12 2.89
N GLY A 277 -19.92 13.64 3.59
CA GLY A 277 -21.06 12.99 2.96
C GLY A 277 -21.79 13.80 1.88
N ARG A 278 -21.71 15.14 1.93
CA ARG A 278 -22.31 16.04 0.93
C ARG A 278 -21.42 16.38 -0.26
N THR A 279 -20.11 16.25 -0.11
CA THR A 279 -19.13 16.68 -1.12
C THR A 279 -18.46 15.53 -1.85
N ILE A 280 -18.61 14.31 -1.33
CA ILE A 280 -17.98 13.12 -1.89
C ILE A 280 -18.64 12.66 -3.18
N ASP A 281 -17.83 12.44 -4.22
CA ASP A 281 -18.27 11.94 -5.52
C ASP A 281 -18.24 10.41 -5.47
N PHE A 282 -19.40 9.78 -5.69
CA PHE A 282 -19.48 8.32 -5.56
C PHE A 282 -18.52 7.60 -6.51
N GLN A 283 -18.48 8.02 -7.77
CA GLN A 283 -17.73 7.33 -8.80
C GLN A 283 -16.23 7.52 -8.62
N LYS A 284 -15.80 8.67 -8.10
CA LYS A 284 -14.37 8.97 -7.89
C LYS A 284 -13.82 8.40 -6.59
N ASP A 285 -14.64 8.32 -5.54
CA ASP A 285 -14.15 8.00 -4.19
C ASP A 285 -14.48 6.56 -3.74
N LYS A 286 -15.24 5.79 -4.54
CA LYS A 286 -15.62 4.38 -4.29
C LYS A 286 -14.43 3.52 -3.87
N ASP A 287 -13.41 3.46 -4.71
CA ASP A 287 -12.31 2.53 -4.52
C ASP A 287 -11.53 2.82 -3.23
N LYS A 288 -11.37 4.10 -2.88
CA LYS A 288 -10.67 4.52 -1.64
C LYS A 288 -11.40 4.08 -0.37
N LEU A 289 -12.73 4.06 -0.43
CA LEU A 289 -13.58 3.76 0.72
C LEU A 289 -13.84 2.26 0.85
N PHE A 290 -14.10 1.56 -0.25
CA PHE A 290 -14.42 0.13 -0.24
C PHE A 290 -13.18 -0.76 -0.19
N TYR A 291 -12.09 -0.33 -0.81
CA TYR A 291 -10.84 -1.08 -0.89
C TYR A 291 -9.66 -0.20 -0.46
N PRO A 292 -9.56 0.14 0.83
CA PRO A 292 -8.31 0.65 1.36
C PRO A 292 -7.32 -0.51 1.24
N ALA A 293 -6.55 -0.55 0.15
CA ALA A 293 -5.53 -1.58 0.00
C ALA A 293 -4.57 -1.43 1.18
N ASN A 294 -4.42 -2.49 1.96
CA ASN A 294 -3.37 -2.54 2.99
C ASN A 294 -2.05 -2.71 2.26
N ASN A 295 -1.08 -1.86 2.57
CA ASN A 295 0.26 -1.90 2.04
C ASN A 295 1.20 -2.20 3.21
N ARG A 296 1.89 -3.34 3.20
CA ARG A 296 2.91 -3.59 4.23
C ARG A 296 4.15 -2.79 3.86
N ALA A 297 4.68 -2.01 4.79
CA ALA A 297 5.80 -1.11 4.55
C ALA A 297 6.72 -1.01 5.76
N VAL A 298 8.00 -0.71 5.51
CA VAL A 298 8.91 -0.21 6.55
C VAL A 298 8.70 1.28 6.68
N VAL A 299 8.32 1.75 7.86
CA VAL A 299 8.08 3.16 8.14
C VAL A 299 9.12 3.66 9.12
N ILE A 300 9.94 4.63 8.70
CA ILE A 300 10.82 5.39 9.59
C ILE A 300 9.96 6.46 10.27
N LYS A 301 9.67 6.26 11.56
CA LYS A 301 8.82 7.14 12.38
C LYS A 301 9.59 8.30 12.99
N GLY A 302 10.91 8.22 13.01
CA GLY A 302 11.83 9.20 13.57
C GLY A 302 13.26 8.68 13.55
N VAL A 303 14.21 9.50 14.01
CA VAL A 303 15.62 9.14 14.11
C VAL A 303 15.79 7.84 14.90
N GLY A 304 16.43 6.85 14.31
CA GLY A 304 16.67 5.55 14.94
C GLY A 304 15.42 4.72 15.20
N LYS A 305 14.27 5.08 14.62
CA LYS A 305 12.99 4.40 14.84
C LYS A 305 12.32 4.01 13.52
N ALA A 306 12.35 2.72 13.20
CA ALA A 306 11.69 2.14 12.04
C ALA A 306 10.94 0.85 12.40
N GLU A 307 9.75 0.68 11.83
CA GLU A 307 8.85 -0.45 12.08
C GLU A 307 8.29 -1.00 10.76
N TYR A 308 8.13 -2.32 10.66
CA TYR A 308 7.42 -2.96 9.54
C TYR A 308 5.96 -3.10 9.94
N GLU A 309 5.07 -2.37 9.26
CA GLU A 309 3.66 -2.25 9.61
C GLU A 309 2.74 -2.16 8.38
N GLU A 310 1.45 -2.42 8.59
CA GLU A 310 0.43 -2.15 7.57
C GLU A 310 0.08 -0.67 7.55
N VAL A 311 0.27 -0.03 6.39
CA VAL A 311 -0.15 1.34 6.12
C VAL A 311 -1.23 1.37 5.04
N PRO A 312 -2.11 2.38 5.02
CA PRO A 312 -3.04 2.57 3.91
C PRO A 312 -2.26 2.75 2.60
N LEU A 313 -2.70 2.12 1.52
CA LEU A 313 -2.15 2.36 0.19
C LEU A 313 -2.29 3.86 -0.16
N PRO A 314 -1.25 4.50 -0.74
CA PRO A 314 -1.34 5.88 -1.13
C PRO A 314 -2.49 6.12 -2.13
N GLU A 315 -3.10 7.31 -2.05
CA GLU A 315 -4.11 7.72 -3.01
C GLU A 315 -3.48 7.87 -4.41
N ILE A 316 -3.98 7.11 -5.37
CA ILE A 316 -3.56 7.20 -6.78
C ILE A 316 -4.37 8.31 -7.45
N LYS A 317 -3.70 9.36 -7.90
CA LYS A 317 -4.30 10.51 -8.58
C LYS A 317 -4.34 10.29 -10.09
N HIS A 318 -4.99 11.22 -10.80
CA HIS A 318 -4.90 11.26 -12.26
C HIS A 318 -3.45 11.47 -12.69
N GLY A 319 -2.93 10.58 -13.55
CA GLY A 319 -1.55 10.59 -14.02
C GLY A 319 -0.60 9.72 -13.20
N ASP A 320 -1.02 9.16 -12.07
CA ASP A 320 -0.18 8.27 -11.26
C ASP A 320 -0.23 6.83 -11.76
N VAL A 321 0.77 6.04 -11.37
CA VAL A 321 0.87 4.61 -11.62
C VAL A 321 1.14 3.92 -10.29
N LEU A 322 0.34 2.89 -10.00
CA LEU A 322 0.56 1.99 -8.88
C LEU A 322 1.46 0.84 -9.35
N VAL A 323 2.59 0.69 -8.69
CA VAL A 323 3.55 -0.37 -8.95
C VAL A 323 3.59 -1.32 -7.76
N ARG A 324 3.37 -2.61 -8.00
CA ARG A 324 3.72 -3.66 -7.04
C ARG A 324 5.22 -3.84 -7.08
N VAL A 325 5.89 -3.55 -5.98
CA VAL A 325 7.34 -3.58 -5.88
C VAL A 325 7.80 -5.04 -5.89
N ALA A 326 8.74 -5.37 -6.76
CA ALA A 326 9.36 -6.70 -6.83
C ALA A 326 10.66 -6.74 -6.03
N TYR A 327 11.50 -5.74 -6.22
CA TYR A 327 12.78 -5.59 -5.55
C TYR A 327 13.08 -4.12 -5.31
N VAL A 328 13.74 -3.83 -4.19
CA VAL A 328 14.29 -2.51 -3.88
C VAL A 328 15.73 -2.64 -3.38
N GLY A 329 16.66 -1.99 -4.07
CA GLY A 329 18.06 -1.89 -3.65
C GLY A 329 18.21 -1.00 -2.42
N ILE A 330 19.11 -1.38 -1.51
CA ILE A 330 19.46 -0.56 -0.36
C ILE A 330 20.58 0.41 -0.76
N CYS A 331 20.38 1.69 -0.47
CA CYS A 331 21.38 2.74 -0.63
C CYS A 331 21.87 3.25 0.74
N ARG A 332 23.08 3.82 0.79
CA ARG A 332 23.57 4.49 2.02
C ARG A 332 22.62 5.61 2.45
N THR A 333 22.01 6.31 1.51
CA THR A 333 21.03 7.36 1.77
C THR A 333 19.84 6.86 2.60
N ASP A 334 19.40 5.60 2.43
CA ASP A 334 18.30 5.05 3.25
C ASP A 334 18.69 4.98 4.75
N LEU A 335 19.94 4.63 5.06
CA LEU A 335 20.46 4.65 6.42
C LEU A 335 20.59 6.07 6.97
N GLU A 336 20.93 7.03 6.13
CA GLU A 336 21.07 8.44 6.54
C GLU A 336 19.73 9.09 6.82
N VAL A 337 18.69 8.69 6.09
CA VAL A 337 17.30 8.99 6.43
C VAL A 337 16.95 8.35 7.78
N TYR A 338 17.29 7.09 8.02
CA TYR A 338 17.02 6.43 9.31
C TYR A 338 17.78 7.06 10.49
N GLU A 339 19.05 7.43 10.28
CA GLU A 339 19.94 8.03 11.27
C GLU A 339 19.69 9.53 11.44
N GLY A 340 18.89 10.17 10.58
CA GLY A 340 18.66 11.61 10.58
C GLY A 340 19.91 12.44 10.24
N THR A 341 20.90 11.83 9.61
CA THR A 341 22.20 12.46 9.30
C THR A 341 22.18 13.23 7.99
N LEU A 342 21.24 12.90 7.09
CA LEU A 342 21.06 13.53 5.79
C LEU A 342 20.72 15.03 5.93
N GLY A 343 21.36 15.88 5.12
CA GLY A 343 21.25 17.33 5.22
C GLY A 343 19.81 17.86 5.12
N TYR A 344 18.93 17.21 4.35
CA TYR A 344 17.52 17.60 4.24
C TYR A 344 16.75 17.47 5.55
N TYR A 345 17.04 16.43 6.34
CA TYR A 345 16.41 16.22 7.65
C TYR A 345 16.99 17.17 8.70
N LYS A 346 18.31 17.37 8.72
CA LYS A 346 18.97 18.33 9.62
C LYS A 346 18.48 19.76 9.42
N LYS A 347 18.17 20.14 8.18
CA LYS A 347 17.68 21.48 7.82
C LYS A 347 16.15 21.61 7.91
N GLY A 348 15.42 20.57 8.30
CA GLY A 348 13.96 20.57 8.39
C GLY A 348 13.23 20.65 7.04
N ILE A 349 13.91 20.33 5.93
CA ILE A 349 13.33 20.30 4.57
C ILE A 349 12.50 19.02 4.37
N ALA A 350 12.94 17.91 4.97
CA ALA A 350 12.23 16.63 5.00
C ALA A 350 11.73 16.33 6.42
N SER A 351 10.65 15.56 6.54
CA SER A 351 10.09 15.17 7.83
C SER A 351 9.71 13.69 7.91
N TYR A 352 9.59 13.18 9.13
CA TYR A 352 9.05 11.85 9.43
C TYR A 352 7.54 11.95 9.71
N PRO A 353 6.76 10.86 9.52
CA PRO A 353 7.19 9.54 9.06
C PRO A 353 7.47 9.47 7.55
N ILE A 354 8.35 8.58 7.13
CA ILE A 354 8.62 8.27 5.72
C ILE A 354 8.79 6.77 5.50
N VAL A 355 8.29 6.26 4.38
CA VAL A 355 8.68 4.93 3.85
C VAL A 355 9.94 5.14 2.99
N PRO A 356 11.09 4.53 3.29
CA PRO A 356 12.32 4.72 2.51
C PRO A 356 12.33 3.88 1.23
N GLY A 357 13.44 3.96 0.47
CA GLY A 357 13.68 3.16 -0.73
C GLY A 357 13.39 3.89 -2.04
N HIS A 358 14.45 4.18 -2.79
CA HIS A 358 14.41 4.91 -4.06
C HIS A 358 14.92 4.11 -5.25
N GLU A 359 15.57 2.97 -5.02
CA GLU A 359 16.11 2.11 -6.08
C GLU A 359 15.22 0.89 -6.31
N TYR A 360 14.14 0.99 -7.09
CA TYR A 360 13.16 -0.09 -7.16
C TYR A 360 12.68 -0.42 -8.57
N CYS A 361 12.17 -1.63 -8.69
CA CYS A 361 11.45 -2.10 -9.87
C CYS A 361 10.21 -2.88 -9.45
N GLY A 362 9.32 -3.14 -10.40
CA GLY A 362 8.09 -3.87 -10.10
C GLY A 362 7.21 -4.08 -11.31
N THR A 363 5.92 -4.30 -11.05
CA THR A 363 4.90 -4.48 -12.08
C THR A 363 3.76 -3.49 -11.90
N VAL A 364 3.23 -2.98 -13.02
CA VAL A 364 2.07 -2.07 -12.99
C VAL A 364 0.83 -2.82 -12.53
N VAL A 365 0.17 -2.32 -11.49
CA VAL A 365 -1.10 -2.89 -10.96
C VAL A 365 -2.28 -2.01 -11.31
N ARG A 366 -2.08 -0.69 -11.33
CA ARG A 366 -3.13 0.29 -11.66
C ARG A 366 -2.54 1.53 -12.32
N ILE A 367 -3.31 2.14 -13.22
CA ILE A 367 -2.97 3.41 -13.86
C ILE A 367 -4.08 4.41 -13.54
N GLY A 368 -3.73 5.55 -12.97
CA GLY A 368 -4.64 6.61 -12.58
C GLY A 368 -5.14 7.38 -13.79
N GLY A 369 -6.26 6.95 -14.38
CA GLY A 369 -7.19 7.72 -15.23
C GLY A 369 -6.64 8.56 -16.40
N SER A 370 -5.35 8.51 -16.74
CA SER A 370 -4.72 9.35 -17.77
C SER A 370 -4.62 8.55 -19.08
N PRO A 371 -5.32 8.98 -20.16
CA PRO A 371 -5.29 8.26 -21.44
C PRO A 371 -3.87 8.05 -21.97
N ARG A 372 -3.01 9.09 -21.87
CA ARG A 372 -1.60 9.03 -22.27
C ARG A 372 -0.84 7.87 -21.62
N TYR A 373 -1.04 7.62 -20.33
CA TYR A 373 -0.33 6.54 -19.63
C TYR A 373 -1.02 5.20 -19.76
N GLN A 374 -2.34 5.17 -19.99
CA GLN A 374 -3.07 3.94 -20.30
C GLN A 374 -2.73 3.40 -21.70
N GLU A 375 -2.36 4.27 -22.64
CA GLU A 375 -1.82 3.87 -23.95
C GLU A 375 -0.36 3.41 -23.83
N ARG A 376 0.44 4.09 -23.00
CA ARG A 376 1.87 3.79 -22.86
C ARG A 376 2.14 2.55 -22.02
N LEU A 377 1.36 2.27 -20.97
CA LEU A 377 1.58 1.20 -19.99
C LEU A 377 0.38 0.25 -19.94
N ARG A 378 0.63 -1.01 -19.57
CA ARG A 378 -0.40 -2.02 -19.33
C ARG A 378 -0.27 -2.61 -17.94
N ILE A 379 -1.37 -3.10 -17.37
CA ILE A 379 -1.34 -3.88 -16.13
C ILE A 379 -0.47 -5.14 -16.35
N GLY A 380 0.37 -5.47 -15.37
CA GLY A 380 1.36 -6.55 -15.43
C GLY A 380 2.69 -6.16 -16.11
N GLN A 381 2.81 -4.96 -16.67
CA GLN A 381 4.07 -4.51 -17.30
C GLN A 381 5.19 -4.37 -16.27
N LYS A 382 6.36 -4.97 -16.54
CA LYS A 382 7.58 -4.75 -15.77
C LYS A 382 8.04 -3.30 -15.93
N VAL A 383 8.30 -2.62 -14.82
CA VAL A 383 8.65 -1.20 -14.80
C VAL A 383 9.69 -0.87 -13.74
N ILE A 384 10.37 0.25 -13.95
CA ILE A 384 11.24 0.94 -13.00
C ILE A 384 10.71 2.37 -12.87
N GLY A 385 10.87 3.00 -11.71
CA GLY A 385 10.54 4.41 -11.53
C GLY A 385 11.77 5.25 -11.19
N GLU A 386 11.76 6.51 -11.63
CA GLU A 386 12.77 7.50 -11.26
C GLU A 386 12.68 7.88 -9.77
N CYS A 387 13.77 8.41 -9.20
CA CYS A 387 13.82 8.83 -7.80
C CYS A 387 13.45 10.30 -7.57
N ILE A 388 13.81 11.22 -8.48
CA ILE A 388 13.59 12.67 -8.30
C ILE A 388 12.28 13.11 -8.93
N VAL A 389 11.28 13.42 -8.10
CA VAL A 389 9.96 13.92 -8.54
C VAL A 389 10.02 15.41 -8.86
N SER A 390 10.70 16.20 -8.01
CA SER A 390 10.83 17.65 -8.20
C SER A 390 12.16 18.15 -7.65
N LYS A 391 12.89 18.92 -8.46
CA LYS A 391 14.12 19.63 -8.08
C LYS A 391 13.88 21.06 -7.63
N ASP A 392 12.64 21.56 -7.76
CA ASP A 392 12.32 22.98 -7.57
C ASP A 392 12.14 23.30 -6.08
N GLU A 393 13.06 24.11 -5.54
CA GLU A 393 13.01 24.57 -4.15
C GLU A 393 11.77 25.43 -3.86
N LYS A 394 11.22 26.14 -4.85
CA LYS A 394 9.98 26.92 -4.71
C LYS A 394 8.73 26.05 -4.70
N LYS A 395 8.77 24.87 -5.33
CA LYS A 395 7.67 23.89 -5.34
C LYS A 395 7.83 22.75 -4.33
N GLN A 396 8.76 22.91 -3.38
CA GLN A 396 9.23 21.89 -2.44
C GLN A 396 9.88 20.70 -3.17
N ARG A 397 11.16 20.44 -2.86
CA ARG A 397 11.88 19.26 -3.37
C ARG A 397 11.13 17.99 -2.96
N GLN A 398 10.98 17.08 -3.91
CA GLN A 398 10.37 15.77 -3.69
C GLN A 398 11.23 14.68 -4.31
N GLU A 399 11.50 13.65 -3.51
CA GLU A 399 12.34 12.52 -3.88
C GLU A 399 11.78 11.26 -3.22
N ILE A 400 11.50 10.25 -4.03
CA ILE A 400 10.86 9.00 -3.61
C ILE A 400 11.71 8.34 -2.53
N GLY A 401 11.13 8.04 -1.38
CA GLY A 401 11.84 7.37 -0.27
C GLY A 401 12.90 8.22 0.44
N VAL A 402 13.09 9.48 0.07
CA VAL A 402 14.15 10.35 0.63
C VAL A 402 13.61 11.70 1.11
N VAL A 403 12.81 12.40 0.31
CA VAL A 403 12.34 13.77 0.62
C VAL A 403 10.86 13.90 0.31
N ASN A 404 10.03 14.00 1.35
CA ASN A 404 8.60 14.36 1.26
C ASN A 404 7.78 13.50 0.26
N TYR A 405 8.21 12.27 -0.01
CA TYR A 405 7.55 11.33 -0.90
C TYR A 405 7.86 9.89 -0.44
N ASN A 406 6.85 9.06 -0.22
CA ASN A 406 7.04 7.69 0.27
C ASN A 406 7.63 6.78 -0.82
N GLY A 407 8.55 5.90 -0.40
CA GLY A 407 9.33 5.02 -1.25
C GLY A 407 8.87 3.57 -1.30
N ALA A 408 9.77 2.75 -1.83
CA ALA A 408 9.50 1.38 -2.24
C ALA A 408 9.91 0.30 -1.22
N TYR A 409 10.24 0.65 0.02
CA TYR A 409 10.29 -0.32 1.13
C TYR A 409 8.86 -0.70 1.56
N SER A 410 8.08 -1.17 0.59
CA SER A 410 6.67 -1.50 0.72
C SER A 410 6.25 -2.49 -0.37
N ASP A 411 5.10 -3.15 -0.19
CA ASP A 411 4.54 -4.03 -1.23
C ASP A 411 4.14 -3.24 -2.49
N TYR A 412 3.73 -1.98 -2.32
CA TYR A 412 3.30 -1.11 -3.39
C TYR A 412 3.80 0.33 -3.23
N VAL A 413 4.20 0.93 -4.35
CA VAL A 413 4.56 2.34 -4.46
C VAL A 413 3.70 3.02 -5.53
N VAL A 414 3.27 4.26 -5.26
CA VAL A 414 2.55 5.10 -6.22
C VAL A 414 3.52 6.13 -6.74
N VAL A 415 3.62 6.27 -8.06
CA VAL A 415 4.54 7.19 -8.71
C VAL A 415 3.90 7.93 -9.88
N PRO A 416 4.35 9.17 -10.19
CA PRO A 416 3.88 9.88 -11.37
C PRO A 416 4.20 9.09 -12.64
N GLY A 417 3.22 8.95 -13.53
CA GLY A 417 3.37 8.14 -14.74
C GLY A 417 4.43 8.63 -15.71
N HIS A 418 4.90 9.88 -15.64
CA HIS A 418 6.03 10.36 -16.46
C HIS A 418 7.39 9.89 -15.97
N MET A 419 7.48 9.33 -14.76
CA MET A 419 8.72 8.82 -14.16
C MET A 419 8.87 7.30 -14.35
N VAL A 420 7.91 6.66 -15.01
CA VAL A 420 7.85 5.20 -15.11
C VAL A 420 8.42 4.74 -16.45
N HIS A 421 9.48 3.93 -16.39
CA HIS A 421 10.15 3.34 -17.53
C HIS A 421 9.73 1.88 -17.71
N LYS A 422 9.63 1.43 -18.97
CA LYS A 422 9.40 0.01 -19.26
C LYS A 422 10.70 -0.74 -19.13
N VAL A 423 10.65 -1.89 -18.47
CA VAL A 423 11.74 -2.87 -18.50
C VAL A 423 11.54 -3.75 -19.73
N PRO A 424 12.57 -3.96 -20.57
CA PRO A 424 12.53 -4.92 -21.66
C PRO A 424 12.20 -6.33 -21.15
N ASP A 425 11.51 -7.14 -21.96
CA ASP A 425 10.98 -8.43 -21.49
C ASP A 425 12.10 -9.41 -21.11
N GLU A 426 13.24 -9.32 -21.80
CA GLU A 426 14.49 -10.08 -21.59
C GLU A 426 15.22 -9.72 -20.30
N VAL A 427 14.95 -8.54 -19.71
CA VAL A 427 15.57 -8.13 -18.45
C VAL A 427 14.75 -8.66 -17.27
N ASP A 428 15.41 -9.40 -16.38
CA ASP A 428 14.83 -9.85 -15.13
C ASP A 428 14.67 -8.69 -14.13
N LEU A 429 13.66 -8.76 -13.26
CA LEU A 429 13.37 -7.67 -12.31
C LEU A 429 14.51 -7.46 -11.30
N LEU A 430 15.27 -8.49 -10.94
CA LEU A 430 16.37 -8.34 -9.99
C LEU A 430 17.52 -7.51 -10.59
N SER A 431 17.84 -7.72 -11.88
CA SER A 431 18.73 -6.83 -12.63
C SER A 431 18.11 -5.45 -12.84
N ALA A 432 16.81 -5.35 -13.11
CA ALA A 432 16.12 -4.07 -13.33
C ALA A 432 16.21 -3.13 -12.10
N ALA A 433 16.28 -3.68 -10.89
CA ALA A 433 16.48 -2.89 -9.66
C ALA A 433 17.80 -2.11 -9.65
N LEU A 434 18.78 -2.48 -10.48
CA LEU A 434 20.08 -1.82 -10.60
C LEU A 434 20.07 -0.64 -11.58
N VAL A 435 18.96 -0.38 -12.28
CA VAL A 435 18.89 0.70 -13.28
C VAL A 435 18.98 2.08 -12.62
N GLU A 436 18.39 2.27 -11.44
CA GLU A 436 18.49 3.56 -10.73
C GLU A 436 19.97 3.93 -10.47
N PRO A 437 20.79 3.10 -9.79
CA PRO A 437 22.19 3.48 -9.54
C PRO A 437 23.01 3.58 -10.82
N LEU A 438 22.72 2.77 -11.86
CA LEU A 438 23.35 2.90 -13.17
C LEU A 438 22.97 4.22 -13.87
N SER A 439 21.73 4.68 -13.72
CA SER A 439 21.28 5.95 -14.32
C SER A 439 21.96 7.16 -13.69
N VAL A 440 22.29 7.10 -12.40
CA VAL A 440 23.11 8.13 -11.72
C VAL A 440 24.49 8.23 -12.35
N VAL A 441 25.10 7.09 -12.67
CA VAL A 441 26.37 7.02 -13.40
C VAL A 441 26.22 7.61 -14.81
N MET A 442 25.19 7.22 -15.56
CA MET A 442 24.97 7.74 -16.92
C MET A 442 24.76 9.26 -16.94
N ARG A 443 24.08 9.80 -15.93
CA ARG A 443 23.97 11.26 -15.76
C ARG A 443 25.33 11.90 -15.54
N GLY A 444 26.14 11.33 -14.65
CA GLY A 444 27.49 11.80 -14.36
C GLY A 444 28.36 11.89 -15.62
N ILE A 445 28.43 10.78 -16.36
CA ILE A 445 29.15 10.68 -17.63
C ILE A 445 28.63 11.71 -18.63
N SER A 446 27.30 11.84 -18.79
CA SER A 446 26.70 12.82 -19.71
C SER A 446 27.07 14.27 -19.39
N ARG A 447 27.37 14.60 -18.12
CA ARG A 447 27.81 15.96 -17.74
C ARG A 447 29.25 16.27 -18.14
N ILE A 448 30.07 15.24 -18.34
CA ILE A 448 31.48 15.37 -18.72
C ILE A 448 31.76 14.87 -20.15
N GLU A 449 30.74 14.42 -20.88
CA GLU A 449 30.86 13.80 -22.21
C GLU A 449 31.71 14.62 -23.19
N LYS A 450 31.58 15.96 -23.17
CA LYS A 450 32.36 16.86 -24.02
C LYS A 450 33.86 16.92 -23.70
N ARG A 451 34.27 16.41 -22.54
CA ARG A 451 35.66 16.35 -22.07
C ARG A 451 36.30 14.98 -22.28
N LEU A 452 35.48 13.94 -22.50
CA LEU A 452 35.95 12.61 -22.86
C LEU A 452 36.47 12.64 -24.31
N LYS A 453 37.77 12.39 -24.48
CA LYS A 453 38.42 12.22 -25.77
C LYS A 453 38.45 10.73 -26.12
N PRO A 454 38.58 10.35 -27.40
CA PRO A 454 38.82 8.96 -27.76
C PRO A 454 39.99 8.38 -26.96
N LYS A 455 39.74 7.26 -26.26
CA LYS A 455 40.71 6.61 -25.35
C LYS A 455 41.24 7.49 -24.21
N SER A 456 40.42 8.40 -23.68
CA SER A 456 40.76 9.11 -22.43
C SER A 456 41.18 8.14 -21.32
N ARG A 457 42.17 8.55 -20.53
CA ARG A 457 42.59 7.86 -19.31
C ARG A 457 41.70 8.30 -18.16
N VAL A 458 40.95 7.37 -17.60
CA VAL A 458 39.96 7.63 -16.55
C VAL A 458 40.38 6.95 -15.25
N GLY A 459 40.60 7.74 -14.20
CA GLY A 459 40.81 7.23 -12.84
C GLY A 459 39.50 7.21 -12.06
N ILE A 460 39.07 6.08 -11.53
CA ILE A 460 37.84 5.95 -10.75
C ILE A 460 38.19 5.55 -9.32
N ILE A 461 37.74 6.33 -8.36
CA ILE A 461 38.07 6.14 -6.95
C ILE A 461 36.86 5.58 -6.23
N GLY A 462 37.03 4.38 -5.69
CA GLY A 462 35.99 3.51 -5.16
C GLY A 462 35.58 2.45 -6.17
N ALA A 463 35.65 1.19 -5.76
CA ALA A 463 35.18 0.03 -6.52
C ALA A 463 33.80 -0.47 -6.01
N GLY A 464 33.10 0.33 -5.21
CA GLY A 464 31.70 0.06 -4.83
C GLY A 464 30.74 0.13 -6.03
N PRO A 465 29.42 0.00 -5.81
CA PRO A 465 28.46 -0.10 -6.91
C PRO A 465 28.56 1.00 -7.98
N ILE A 466 28.62 2.27 -7.56
CA ILE A 466 28.70 3.43 -8.47
C ILE A 466 30.02 3.43 -9.27
N GLY A 467 31.14 3.18 -8.60
CA GLY A 467 32.45 3.13 -9.26
C GLY A 467 32.57 1.95 -10.22
N ASN A 468 32.04 0.78 -9.84
CA ASN A 468 32.00 -0.40 -10.70
C ASN A 468 31.13 -0.17 -11.95
N PHE A 469 29.92 0.41 -11.81
CA PHE A 469 29.09 0.78 -12.95
C PHE A 469 29.77 1.82 -13.86
N SER A 470 30.43 2.83 -13.27
CA SER A 470 31.19 3.84 -14.02
C SER A 470 32.32 3.19 -14.82
N ALA A 471 33.01 2.23 -14.21
CA ALA A 471 34.13 1.54 -14.81
C ALA A 471 33.70 0.67 -16.00
N GLN A 472 32.65 -0.13 -15.84
CA GLN A 472 32.09 -0.94 -16.93
C GLN A 472 31.57 -0.07 -18.08
N ALA A 473 30.81 0.99 -17.77
CA ALA A 473 30.24 1.88 -18.79
C ALA A 473 31.34 2.53 -19.66
N LEU A 474 32.36 3.12 -19.03
CA LEU A 474 33.43 3.81 -19.76
C LEU A 474 34.38 2.84 -20.46
N ALA A 475 34.60 1.64 -19.91
CA ALA A 475 35.39 0.61 -20.60
C ALA A 475 34.65 0.10 -21.86
N LEU A 476 33.32 -0.07 -21.81
CA LEU A 476 32.51 -0.41 -22.98
C LEU A 476 32.53 0.69 -24.05
N GLU A 477 32.70 1.96 -23.66
CA GLU A 477 32.92 3.09 -24.58
C GLU A 477 34.36 3.15 -25.14
N GLY A 478 35.26 2.28 -24.67
CA GLY A 478 36.63 2.14 -25.16
C GLY A 478 37.67 3.03 -24.47
N HIS A 479 37.37 3.54 -23.28
CA HIS A 479 38.30 4.34 -22.46
C HIS A 479 39.27 3.48 -21.63
N GLU A 480 40.45 4.02 -21.34
CA GLU A 480 41.44 3.36 -20.50
C GLU A 480 41.13 3.63 -19.02
N VAL A 481 40.36 2.72 -18.41
CA VAL A 481 39.84 2.88 -17.05
C VAL A 481 40.73 2.19 -16.02
N THR A 482 41.20 2.95 -15.04
CA THR A 482 41.87 2.45 -13.82
C THR A 482 40.99 2.68 -12.60
N VAL A 483 40.73 1.63 -11.82
CA VAL A 483 39.91 1.72 -10.59
C VAL A 483 40.78 1.58 -9.33
N PHE A 484 40.54 2.46 -8.36
CA PHE A 484 41.24 2.51 -7.08
C PHE A 484 40.31 2.14 -5.91
N ASP A 485 40.65 1.17 -5.08
CA ASP A 485 39.90 0.85 -3.84
C ASP A 485 40.81 0.12 -2.84
N ARG A 486 40.70 0.43 -1.55
CA ARG A 486 41.46 -0.25 -0.48
C ARG A 486 41.12 -1.74 -0.38
N ARG A 487 40.00 -2.17 -0.96
CA ARG A 487 39.50 -3.55 -0.92
C ARG A 487 39.81 -4.32 -2.20
N GLU A 488 40.78 -5.22 -2.12
CA GLU A 488 41.13 -6.15 -3.19
C GLU A 488 39.95 -7.00 -3.67
N ASP A 489 39.08 -7.42 -2.75
CA ASP A 489 37.93 -8.25 -3.08
C ASP A 489 36.90 -7.51 -3.95
N ARG A 490 36.79 -6.18 -3.83
CA ARG A 490 35.97 -5.36 -4.74
C ARG A 490 36.64 -5.17 -6.10
N LEU A 491 37.96 -4.93 -6.11
CA LEU A 491 38.74 -4.79 -7.35
C LEU A 491 38.71 -6.08 -8.19
N ALA A 492 38.75 -7.24 -7.54
CA ALA A 492 38.68 -8.54 -8.20
C ALA A 492 37.39 -8.73 -9.04
N LEU A 493 36.28 -8.09 -8.66
CA LEU A 493 35.00 -8.18 -9.38
C LEU A 493 35.00 -7.44 -10.73
N ILE A 494 35.94 -6.50 -10.92
CA ILE A 494 35.97 -5.61 -12.08
C ILE A 494 37.26 -5.73 -12.91
N LYS A 495 38.34 -6.25 -12.33
CA LYS A 495 39.70 -6.28 -12.93
C LYS A 495 39.73 -6.76 -14.38
N GLU A 496 39.04 -7.84 -14.72
CA GLU A 496 39.05 -8.45 -16.06
C GLU A 496 38.25 -7.65 -17.11
N LYS A 497 37.56 -6.58 -16.70
CA LYS A 497 36.66 -5.79 -17.55
C LYS A 497 37.22 -4.40 -17.87
N ILE A 498 38.35 -4.03 -17.29
CA ILE A 498 38.92 -2.68 -17.37
C ILE A 498 40.42 -2.73 -17.61
N PHE A 499 41.05 -1.57 -17.77
CA PHE A 499 42.47 -1.47 -18.10
C PHE A 499 43.36 -1.84 -16.92
N ASN A 500 43.08 -1.30 -15.72
CA ASN A 500 43.89 -1.58 -14.53
C ASN A 500 43.13 -1.40 -13.21
N VAL A 501 43.69 -1.94 -12.13
CA VAL A 501 43.22 -1.75 -10.74
C VAL A 501 44.40 -1.42 -9.83
N SER A 502 44.16 -0.65 -8.76
CA SER A 502 45.16 -0.39 -7.72
C SER A 502 44.51 -0.28 -6.34
N THR A 503 45.21 -0.78 -5.31
CA THR A 503 44.83 -0.54 -3.91
C THR A 503 45.33 0.79 -3.38
N GLU A 504 46.40 1.31 -3.98
CA GLU A 504 47.03 2.58 -3.61
C GLU A 504 46.54 3.70 -4.52
N LEU A 505 46.05 4.76 -3.89
CA LEU A 505 45.60 5.96 -4.58
C LEU A 505 46.83 6.82 -4.90
N GLU A 506 47.52 6.53 -6.00
CA GLU A 506 48.75 7.22 -6.42
C GLU A 506 48.68 7.61 -7.90
N HIS A 507 49.61 8.46 -8.35
CA HIS A 507 49.75 8.85 -9.76
C HIS A 507 48.48 9.47 -10.39
N LEU A 508 47.68 10.20 -9.61
CA LEU A 508 46.44 10.82 -10.09
C LEU A 508 46.66 11.88 -11.19
N ASN A 509 47.89 12.37 -11.32
CA ASN A 509 48.31 13.27 -12.38
C ASN A 509 48.37 12.61 -13.77
N GLU A 510 48.20 11.29 -13.86
CA GLU A 510 48.16 10.54 -15.12
C GLU A 510 46.76 10.43 -15.73
N PHE A 511 45.72 10.97 -15.10
CA PHE A 511 44.36 10.82 -15.63
C PHE A 511 43.82 12.14 -16.18
N ASP A 512 43.15 12.06 -17.33
CA ASP A 512 42.45 13.21 -17.93
C ASP A 512 41.15 13.49 -17.17
N ILE A 513 40.49 12.41 -16.74
CA ILE A 513 39.24 12.42 -16.01
C ILE A 513 39.43 11.63 -14.71
N VAL A 514 39.00 12.20 -13.59
CA VAL A 514 38.95 11.49 -12.31
C VAL A 514 37.52 11.48 -11.77
N ILE A 515 37.00 10.29 -11.46
CA ILE A 515 35.65 10.08 -10.91
C ILE A 515 35.78 9.69 -9.43
N GLU A 516 35.25 10.51 -8.55
CA GLU A 516 35.18 10.23 -7.11
C GLU A 516 33.82 9.58 -6.80
N ALA A 517 33.83 8.32 -6.37
CA ALA A 517 32.62 7.51 -6.12
C ALA A 517 32.55 6.93 -4.69
N THR A 518 33.45 7.32 -3.79
CA THR A 518 33.46 6.89 -2.38
C THR A 518 32.70 7.84 -1.47
N GLY A 519 32.67 9.15 -1.79
CA GLY A 519 32.21 10.19 -0.87
C GLY A 519 33.14 10.40 0.34
N SER A 520 34.36 9.87 0.30
CA SER A 520 35.34 10.06 1.37
C SER A 520 35.97 11.45 1.28
N LYS A 521 36.11 12.11 2.43
CA LYS A 521 36.84 13.39 2.53
C LYS A 521 38.30 13.23 2.11
N GLU A 522 38.95 12.17 2.59
CA GLU A 522 40.35 11.87 2.29
C GLU A 522 40.57 11.66 0.79
N ALA A 523 39.64 10.94 0.14
CA ALA A 523 39.70 10.72 -1.31
C ALA A 523 39.48 12.04 -2.07
N LEU A 524 38.48 12.83 -1.67
CA LEU A 524 38.21 14.11 -2.30
C LEU A 524 39.40 15.08 -2.20
N GLU A 525 40.00 15.22 -1.02
CA GLU A 525 41.18 16.07 -0.82
C GLU A 525 42.32 15.66 -1.76
N LYS A 526 42.55 14.35 -1.88
CA LYS A 526 43.60 13.82 -2.76
C LYS A 526 43.29 14.05 -4.25
N VAL A 527 42.04 13.83 -4.67
CA VAL A 527 41.57 14.11 -6.04
C VAL A 527 41.75 15.58 -6.40
N LEU A 528 41.45 16.45 -5.46
CA LEU A 528 41.55 17.88 -5.66
C LEU A 528 43.00 18.37 -5.78
N CYS A 529 43.94 17.82 -4.98
CA CYS A 529 45.33 18.26 -4.94
C CYS A 529 46.25 17.58 -5.98
N ASP A 530 46.09 16.27 -6.18
CA ASP A 530 47.11 15.44 -6.86
C ASP A 530 46.82 15.24 -8.36
N THR A 531 45.72 15.81 -8.86
CA THR A 531 45.35 15.76 -10.28
C THR A 531 46.06 16.82 -11.12
N THR A 532 46.22 16.52 -12.41
CA THR A 532 47.01 17.29 -13.36
C THR A 532 46.30 18.54 -13.90
N VAL A 533 47.02 19.35 -14.68
CA VAL A 533 46.51 20.53 -15.39
C VAL A 533 45.49 20.11 -16.45
N GLY A 534 44.36 20.81 -16.53
CA GLY A 534 43.28 20.56 -17.48
C GLY A 534 42.41 19.33 -17.16
N SER A 535 42.58 18.72 -15.99
CA SER A 535 41.81 17.55 -15.59
C SER A 535 40.35 17.89 -15.25
N THR A 536 39.44 16.95 -15.55
CA THR A 536 38.03 17.05 -15.13
C THR A 536 37.75 16.09 -13.99
N LEU A 537 37.22 16.63 -12.89
CA LEU A 537 36.89 15.92 -11.66
C LEU A 537 35.38 15.75 -11.59
N LEU A 538 34.88 14.52 -11.75
CA LEU A 538 33.46 14.19 -11.62
C LEU A 538 33.19 13.63 -10.22
N LEU A 539 32.36 14.35 -9.45
CA LEU A 539 31.99 13.96 -8.09
C LEU A 539 30.62 13.27 -8.13
N LEU A 540 30.63 11.95 -7.90
CA LEU A 540 29.42 11.11 -7.75
C LEU A 540 29.19 10.70 -6.28
N GLY A 541 30.26 10.61 -5.50
CA GLY A 541 30.17 10.43 -4.05
C GLY A 541 29.69 11.71 -3.35
N PHE A 542 29.01 11.54 -2.21
CA PHE A 542 28.65 12.65 -1.33
C PHE A 542 29.70 12.79 -0.22
N PRO A 543 30.64 13.74 -0.32
CA PRO A 543 31.52 14.09 0.79
C PRO A 543 30.70 14.82 1.85
N TYR A 544 30.24 14.08 2.87
CA TYR A 544 29.46 14.68 3.94
C TYR A 544 30.35 15.51 4.87
N GLY A 545 30.17 16.83 4.82
CA GLY A 545 30.83 17.82 5.67
C GLY A 545 31.78 18.72 4.91
N ASP A 546 32.32 19.71 5.61
CA ASP A 546 33.22 20.69 4.98
C ASP A 546 34.61 20.09 4.77
N VAL A 547 35.24 20.46 3.65
CA VAL A 547 36.62 20.15 3.28
C VAL A 547 37.31 21.49 2.97
N GLN A 548 38.50 21.70 3.54
CA GLN A 548 39.28 22.89 3.22
C GLN A 548 39.96 22.70 1.86
N PHE A 549 39.78 23.66 0.97
CA PHE A 549 40.30 23.55 -0.38
C PHE A 549 40.78 24.90 -0.91
N ASN A 550 41.89 24.88 -1.67
CA ASN A 550 42.47 26.07 -2.29
C ASN A 550 41.95 26.24 -3.73
N PHE A 551 41.07 27.23 -3.94
CA PHE A 551 40.54 27.54 -5.27
C PHE A 551 41.59 28.08 -6.26
N GLU A 552 42.74 28.59 -5.78
CA GLU A 552 43.85 28.96 -6.65
C GLU A 552 44.33 27.76 -7.47
N ASP A 553 44.32 26.55 -6.91
CA ASP A 553 44.75 25.35 -7.63
C ASP A 553 43.81 25.01 -8.80
N VAL A 554 42.50 25.25 -8.66
CA VAL A 554 41.54 25.07 -9.76
C VAL A 554 41.83 26.02 -10.90
N VAL A 555 42.09 27.29 -10.57
CA VAL A 555 42.34 28.34 -11.57
C VAL A 555 43.70 28.14 -12.23
N ALA A 556 44.76 27.97 -11.42
CA ALA A 556 46.13 27.84 -11.89
C ALA A 556 46.37 26.58 -12.73
N ARG A 557 45.60 25.51 -12.48
CA ARG A 557 45.68 24.25 -13.24
C ARG A 557 44.52 24.04 -14.22
N GLU A 558 43.67 25.05 -14.45
CA GLU A 558 42.53 24.98 -15.36
C GLU A 558 41.66 23.73 -15.17
N LYS A 559 41.36 23.38 -13.90
CA LYS A 559 40.57 22.18 -13.57
C LYS A 559 39.07 22.44 -13.71
N ASP A 560 38.35 21.41 -14.15
CA ASP A 560 36.88 21.39 -14.10
C ASP A 560 36.39 20.53 -12.96
N ILE A 561 35.53 21.07 -12.09
CA ILE A 561 34.90 20.32 -11.00
C ILE A 561 33.41 20.20 -11.28
N VAL A 562 32.93 18.97 -11.48
CA VAL A 562 31.57 18.68 -11.90
C VAL A 562 30.90 17.79 -10.85
N GLY A 563 29.94 18.35 -10.11
CA GLY A 563 29.03 17.56 -9.28
C GLY A 563 27.87 16.99 -10.09
N SER A 564 27.40 15.79 -9.74
CA SER A 564 26.18 15.17 -10.28
C SER A 564 25.32 14.55 -9.18
N VAL A 565 23.99 14.62 -9.33
CA VAL A 565 23.04 14.02 -8.39
C VAL A 565 21.78 13.54 -9.12
N GLY A 566 21.30 12.36 -8.73
CA GLY A 566 20.14 11.66 -9.27
C GLY A 566 20.25 11.38 -10.76
N ALA A 567 19.10 11.19 -11.41
CA ALA A 567 18.97 10.93 -12.84
C ALA A 567 17.60 11.40 -13.32
N GLY A 568 17.46 11.62 -14.63
CA GLY A 568 16.17 11.89 -15.27
C GLY A 568 15.89 10.93 -16.42
N TRP A 569 14.79 11.17 -17.14
CA TRP A 569 14.29 10.31 -18.21
C TRP A 569 15.35 9.78 -19.19
N GLU A 570 16.18 10.66 -19.74
CA GLU A 570 17.21 10.30 -20.72
C GLU A 570 18.32 9.43 -20.10
N ASP A 571 18.69 9.71 -18.85
CA ASP A 571 19.71 8.96 -18.11
C ASP A 571 19.23 7.53 -17.80
N PHE A 572 17.94 7.38 -17.43
CA PHE A 572 17.29 6.07 -17.25
C PHE A 572 17.20 5.30 -18.56
N ALA A 573 16.85 5.96 -19.66
CA ALA A 573 16.80 5.31 -20.97
C ALA A 573 18.19 4.78 -21.39
N LYS A 574 19.24 5.57 -21.18
CA LYS A 574 20.63 5.13 -21.39
C LYS A 574 20.98 3.93 -20.51
N ALA A 575 20.65 3.97 -19.22
CA ALA A 575 20.92 2.89 -18.29
C ALA A 575 20.17 1.58 -18.64
N ILE A 576 18.90 1.66 -19.04
CA ILE A 576 18.11 0.49 -19.45
C ILE A 576 18.74 -0.18 -20.68
N ASN A 577 19.19 0.61 -21.65
CA ASN A 577 19.83 0.08 -22.86
C ASN A 577 21.23 -0.49 -22.59
N LEU A 578 21.96 0.07 -21.62
CA LEU A 578 23.29 -0.38 -21.26
C LEU A 578 23.27 -1.63 -20.35
N LEU A 579 22.26 -1.76 -19.49
CA LEU A 579 22.18 -2.80 -18.46
C LEU A 579 22.45 -4.24 -18.98
N PRO A 580 21.96 -4.68 -20.15
CA PRO A 580 22.25 -6.02 -20.67
C PRO A 580 23.73 -6.29 -20.97
N GLN A 581 24.54 -5.23 -21.15
CA GLN A 581 25.97 -5.31 -21.42
C GLN A 581 26.83 -5.22 -20.15
N ILE A 582 26.20 -4.86 -19.02
CA ILE A 582 26.85 -4.76 -17.72
C ILE A 582 26.81 -6.13 -17.03
N ASP A 583 27.93 -6.55 -16.46
CA ASP A 583 27.93 -7.69 -15.55
C ASP A 583 27.27 -7.31 -14.23
N THR A 584 26.02 -7.76 -14.09
CA THR A 584 25.18 -7.54 -12.92
C THR A 584 25.30 -8.62 -11.86
N ALA A 585 26.00 -9.73 -12.13
CA ALA A 585 26.07 -10.86 -11.21
C ALA A 585 26.57 -10.47 -9.80
N PRO A 586 27.65 -9.66 -9.66
CA PRO A 586 28.17 -9.26 -8.34
C PRO A 586 27.17 -8.49 -7.46
N PHE A 587 26.15 -7.88 -8.06
CA PHE A 587 25.20 -7.01 -7.36
C PHE A 587 23.96 -7.76 -6.86
N LYS A 588 23.76 -9.02 -7.29
CA LYS A 588 22.52 -9.78 -7.08
C LYS A 588 22.63 -10.88 -6.02
N HIS A 589 23.79 -11.02 -5.37
CA HIS A 589 24.06 -12.13 -4.45
C HIS A 589 23.25 -12.10 -3.15
N LYS A 590 22.82 -10.91 -2.69
CA LYS A 590 22.21 -10.74 -1.36
C LYS A 590 20.81 -10.17 -1.47
N VAL A 591 19.83 -11.07 -1.50
CA VAL A 591 18.39 -10.73 -1.46
C VAL A 591 17.81 -11.12 -0.10
N ILE A 592 17.16 -10.17 0.58
CA ILE A 592 16.62 -10.34 1.94
C ILE A 592 15.13 -9.96 1.93
N PRO A 593 14.24 -10.71 2.60
CA PRO A 593 12.83 -10.31 2.72
C PRO A 593 12.68 -8.94 3.39
N LEU A 594 11.75 -8.11 2.90
CA LEU A 594 11.54 -6.74 3.40
C LEU A 594 11.25 -6.69 4.92
N LYS A 595 10.54 -7.68 5.46
CA LYS A 595 10.26 -7.78 6.90
C LYS A 595 11.54 -7.87 7.76
N ASP A 596 12.65 -8.33 7.18
CA ASP A 596 13.95 -8.52 7.82
C ASP A 596 14.91 -7.32 7.54
N PHE A 597 14.36 -6.15 7.21
CA PHE A 597 15.12 -4.94 6.83
C PHE A 597 16.20 -4.53 7.84
N LYS A 598 15.99 -4.78 9.13
CA LYS A 598 16.98 -4.44 10.18
C LYS A 598 18.28 -5.19 9.98
N THR A 599 18.21 -6.49 9.71
CA THR A 599 19.37 -7.31 9.39
C THR A 599 20.05 -6.83 8.12
N ALA A 600 19.28 -6.45 7.10
CA ALA A 600 19.83 -5.91 5.87
C ALA A 600 20.59 -4.58 6.09
N TRP A 601 20.06 -3.70 6.94
CA TRP A 601 20.73 -2.46 7.33
C TRP A 601 21.98 -2.67 8.18
N GLU A 602 21.99 -3.67 9.06
CA GLU A 602 23.18 -4.07 9.82
C GLU A 602 24.29 -4.58 8.88
N LEU A 603 23.95 -5.47 7.95
CA LEU A 603 24.89 -5.97 6.94
C LEU A 603 25.46 -4.85 6.06
N LEU A 604 24.63 -3.87 5.67
CA LEU A 604 25.10 -2.71 4.92
C LEU A 604 26.13 -1.90 5.72
N ARG A 605 25.93 -1.73 7.04
CA ARG A 605 26.88 -1.02 7.92
C ARG A 605 28.19 -1.77 8.09
N GLU A 606 28.16 -3.10 8.17
CA GLU A 606 29.37 -3.92 8.17
C GLU A 606 30.16 -3.79 6.87
N GLY A 607 29.47 -3.42 5.78
CA GLY A 607 30.07 -3.14 4.48
C GLY A 607 30.60 -4.39 3.77
N LYS A 608 30.32 -5.60 4.25
CA LYS A 608 30.85 -6.85 3.69
C LYS A 608 30.25 -7.17 2.32
N ASP A 609 28.95 -7.00 2.16
CA ASP A 609 28.22 -7.26 0.92
C ASP A 609 28.38 -6.10 -0.09
N PHE A 610 28.41 -6.45 -1.38
CA PHE A 610 28.63 -5.49 -2.47
C PHE A 610 27.39 -4.63 -2.76
N LYS A 611 26.22 -5.27 -2.82
CA LYS A 611 24.90 -4.66 -2.93
C LYS A 611 23.90 -5.55 -2.20
N ILE A 612 22.97 -4.94 -1.46
CA ILE A 612 21.90 -5.66 -0.76
C ILE A 612 20.58 -5.22 -1.37
N ILE A 613 19.70 -6.18 -1.64
CA ILE A 613 18.39 -5.98 -2.24
C ILE A 613 17.32 -6.53 -1.30
N LEU A 614 16.27 -5.75 -1.06
CA LEU A 614 15.10 -6.18 -0.31
C LEU A 614 14.02 -6.69 -1.25
N GLN A 615 13.31 -7.74 -0.84
CA GLN A 615 12.18 -8.31 -1.55
C GLN A 615 10.89 -8.15 -0.71
N PRO A 616 9.94 -7.29 -1.14
CA PRO A 616 8.62 -7.20 -0.53
C PRO A 616 7.82 -8.51 -0.58
N GLY A 617 6.81 -8.65 0.28
CA GLY A 617 6.07 -9.90 0.44
C GLY A 617 5.19 -10.20 -0.78
N ALA A 618 5.23 -11.45 -1.26
CA ALA A 618 4.48 -11.91 -2.44
C ALA A 618 2.97 -11.78 -2.32
#